data_AF-A0A4Z0A0B9-F1
#
_entry.id   AF-A0A4Z0A0B9-F1
#
_cell.length_a   1.000
_cell.length_b   1.000
_cell.length_c   1.000
_cell.angle_alpha   90.00
_cell.angle_beta   90.00
_cell.angle_gamma   90.00
#
_symmetry.space_group_name_H-M   'P 1'
#
loop_
_entity.id
_entity.type
_entity.pdbx_description
1 polymer ?
#
loop_
_entity_poly.entity_id
_entity_poly.type
_entity_poly.pdbx_seq_one_letter_code
_entity_poly.pdbx_strand_id
1 'polypeptide(L)'
;MSSTEYTKSSRYFPSLFTLVPPSQSSQEASRFMRHSRRTTLTTSDIDLALRVLNIEPLYGHSSAQTPAFRRAPPYSQMPNAGTVYFVEDEEIDFDRLLKEEKLSMPPGVRWTAHWLAVVSEQTLHRR
;
A
#
# COMPACT_ATOMS: atom_id res chain seq x y z
N MET A 1 -39.85 5.78 34.81
CA MET A 1 -38.77 4.87 34.39
C MET A 1 -39.41 3.59 33.88
N SER A 2 -39.50 3.42 32.57
CA SER A 2 -39.62 2.09 31.96
C SER A 2 -38.94 2.13 30.60
N SER A 3 -38.16 1.09 30.37
CA SER A 3 -37.10 1.00 29.38
C SER A 3 -37.65 0.95 27.96
N THR A 4 -36.88 1.61 27.11
CA THR A 4 -36.78 1.55 25.66
C THR A 4 -36.81 0.11 25.15
N GLU A 5 -37.61 -0.16 24.11
CA GLU A 5 -37.28 -1.13 23.07
C GLU A 5 -38.25 -0.94 21.88
N TYR A 6 -37.78 -0.27 20.82
CA TYR A 6 -38.41 -0.37 19.50
C TYR A 6 -37.34 -0.31 18.39
N THR A 7 -37.18 -1.49 17.80
CA THR A 7 -36.58 -1.95 16.55
C THR A 7 -36.52 -0.91 15.41
N LYS A 8 -35.40 -0.85 14.67
CA LYS A 8 -35.32 -1.27 13.25
C LYS A 8 -34.01 -0.89 12.55
N SER A 9 -33.40 -1.93 11.97
CA SER A 9 -32.93 -1.92 10.58
C SER A 9 -31.84 -0.92 10.20
N SER A 10 -30.59 -1.23 10.55
CA SER A 10 -29.47 -0.84 9.68
C SER A 10 -29.04 -2.08 8.89
N ARG A 11 -29.20 -1.96 7.58
CA ARG A 11 -29.05 -3.01 6.58
C ARG A 11 -27.61 -3.53 6.59
N TYR A 12 -27.42 -4.80 6.95
CA TYR A 12 -26.25 -5.57 6.55
C TYR A 12 -26.31 -5.70 5.02
N PHE A 13 -25.75 -4.74 4.29
CA PHE A 13 -25.19 -5.04 2.98
C PHE A 13 -23.89 -5.79 3.28
N PRO A 14 -23.79 -7.10 3.02
CA PRO A 14 -22.49 -7.74 3.05
C PRO A 14 -21.74 -7.16 1.86
N SER A 15 -20.81 -6.24 2.11
CA SER A 15 -19.87 -5.85 1.08
C SER A 15 -19.12 -7.12 0.68
N LEU A 16 -18.94 -7.35 -0.62
CA LEU A 16 -18.13 -8.46 -1.17
C LEU A 16 -16.75 -8.57 -0.49
N PHE A 17 -16.28 -7.49 0.13
CA PHE A 17 -15.11 -7.41 1.00
C PHE A 17 -15.12 -8.40 2.18
N THR A 18 -16.29 -8.83 2.69
CA THR A 18 -16.38 -9.85 3.75
C THR A 18 -16.37 -11.29 3.25
N LEU A 19 -16.63 -11.53 1.96
CA LEU A 19 -16.64 -12.87 1.37
C LEU A 19 -15.24 -13.35 0.97
N VAL A 20 -14.29 -12.43 0.79
CA VAL A 20 -12.90 -12.76 0.48
C VAL A 20 -12.06 -12.57 1.75
N PRO A 21 -11.53 -13.66 2.34
CA PRO A 21 -10.67 -13.53 3.50
C PRO A 21 -9.42 -12.73 3.14
N PRO A 22 -8.91 -11.85 4.03
CA PRO A 22 -7.76 -10.98 3.75
C PRO A 22 -6.46 -11.75 3.43
N SER A 23 -6.42 -13.04 3.80
CA SER A 23 -5.34 -13.95 3.42
C SER A 23 -5.30 -14.22 1.91
N GLN A 24 -6.43 -14.22 1.21
CA GLN A 24 -6.50 -14.57 -0.21
C GLN A 24 -5.93 -13.45 -1.09
N SER A 25 -6.26 -12.18 -0.82
CA SER A 25 -5.70 -11.04 -1.56
C SER A 25 -4.18 -10.93 -1.41
N SER A 26 -3.67 -11.18 -0.20
CA SER A 26 -2.23 -11.20 0.10
C SER A 26 -1.49 -12.33 -0.63
N GLN A 27 -2.11 -13.50 -0.76
CA GLN A 27 -1.52 -14.65 -1.47
C GLN A 27 -1.46 -14.40 -2.98
N GLU A 28 -2.54 -13.87 -3.58
CA GLU A 28 -2.55 -13.55 -5.02
C GLU A 28 -1.56 -12.41 -5.34
N ALA A 29 -1.48 -11.38 -4.50
CA ALA A 29 -0.48 -10.31 -4.64
C ALA A 29 0.96 -10.86 -4.57
N SER A 30 1.23 -11.80 -3.66
CA SER A 30 2.54 -12.47 -3.58
C SER A 30 2.88 -13.25 -4.86
N ARG A 31 1.86 -13.78 -5.54
CA ARG A 31 2.02 -14.48 -6.81
C ARG A 31 2.46 -13.50 -7.90
N PHE A 32 1.82 -12.33 -8.01
CA PHE A 32 2.22 -11.27 -8.95
C PHE A 32 3.64 -10.75 -8.71
N MET A 33 4.02 -10.54 -7.44
CA MET A 33 5.37 -10.13 -7.05
C MET A 33 6.44 -11.11 -7.57
N ARG A 34 6.23 -12.41 -7.35
CA ARG A 34 7.15 -13.46 -7.80
C ARG A 34 7.23 -13.55 -9.33
N HIS A 35 6.10 -13.42 -10.02
CA HIS A 35 6.06 -13.39 -11.50
C HIS A 35 6.80 -12.16 -12.06
N SER A 36 6.80 -11.05 -11.33
CA SER A 36 7.57 -9.85 -11.66
C SER A 36 9.06 -9.95 -11.31
N ARG A 37 9.55 -11.09 -10.78
CA ARG A 37 10.93 -11.29 -10.30
C ARG A 37 11.37 -10.28 -9.22
N ARG A 38 10.43 -9.81 -8.40
CA ARG A 38 10.69 -8.91 -7.27
C ARG A 38 10.60 -9.69 -5.95
N THR A 39 11.29 -9.21 -4.93
CA THR A 39 11.20 -9.73 -3.55
C THR A 39 10.42 -8.80 -2.62
N THR A 40 10.15 -7.56 -3.07
CA THR A 40 9.38 -6.55 -2.36
C THR A 40 7.99 -6.44 -2.98
N LEU A 41 6.96 -6.49 -2.13
CA LEU A 41 5.57 -6.36 -2.54
C LEU A 41 5.22 -4.89 -2.71
N THR A 42 4.63 -4.54 -3.85
CA THR A 42 4.27 -3.16 -4.20
C THR A 42 2.76 -2.96 -4.25
N THR A 43 2.29 -1.71 -4.17
CA THR A 43 0.86 -1.38 -4.30
C THR A 43 0.27 -1.89 -5.62
N SER A 44 1.07 -1.93 -6.68
CA SER A 44 0.67 -2.48 -7.98
C SER A 44 0.31 -3.97 -7.94
N ASP A 45 1.00 -4.76 -7.11
CA ASP A 45 0.74 -6.21 -6.99
C ASP A 45 -0.61 -6.47 -6.30
N ILE A 46 -0.98 -5.62 -5.34
CA ILE A 46 -2.26 -5.67 -4.63
C ILE A 46 -3.40 -5.25 -5.55
N ASP A 47 -3.23 -4.18 -6.33
CA ASP A 47 -4.24 -3.72 -7.29
C ASP A 47 -4.56 -4.80 -8.33
N LEU A 48 -3.54 -5.48 -8.87
CA LEU A 48 -3.73 -6.62 -9.75
C LEU A 48 -4.48 -7.78 -9.05
N ALA A 49 -4.16 -8.07 -7.80
CA ALA A 49 -4.86 -9.09 -7.02
C ALA A 49 -6.34 -8.76 -6.78
N LEU A 50 -6.66 -7.49 -6.47
CA LEU A 50 -8.04 -7.03 -6.27
C LEU A 50 -8.86 -7.18 -7.55
N ARG A 51 -8.28 -6.80 -8.70
CA ARG A 51 -8.93 -6.95 -10.01
C ARG A 51 -9.26 -8.41 -10.35
N VAL A 52 -8.34 -9.35 -10.10
CA VAL A 52 -8.58 -10.78 -10.34
C VAL A 52 -9.67 -11.34 -9.42
N LEU A 53 -9.74 -10.84 -8.19
CA LEU A 53 -10.77 -11.22 -7.22
C LEU A 53 -12.11 -10.51 -7.44
N ASN A 54 -12.24 -9.70 -8.49
CA ASN A 54 -13.41 -8.85 -8.78
C ASN A 54 -13.79 -7.94 -7.61
N ILE A 55 -12.78 -7.45 -6.87
CA ILE A 55 -12.92 -6.46 -5.82
C ILE A 55 -12.63 -5.09 -6.44
N GLU A 56 -13.42 -4.10 -6.07
CA GLU A 56 -13.18 -2.72 -6.48
C GLU A 56 -11.77 -2.28 -6.07
N PRO A 57 -10.98 -1.70 -7.00
CA PRO A 57 -9.63 -1.26 -6.70
C PRO A 57 -9.66 -0.09 -5.73
N LEU A 58 -8.67 -0.04 -4.85
CA LEU A 58 -8.55 1.00 -3.86
C LEU A 58 -7.75 2.18 -4.43
N TYR A 59 -8.42 3.32 -4.67
CA TYR A 59 -7.81 4.52 -5.24
C TYR A 59 -7.03 5.34 -4.20
N GLY A 60 -6.10 6.18 -4.65
CA GLY A 60 -5.30 7.06 -3.77
C GLY A 60 -4.04 6.42 -3.18
N HIS A 61 -3.63 5.25 -3.68
CA HIS A 61 -2.48 4.50 -3.19
C HIS A 61 -1.37 4.57 -4.22
N SER A 62 -0.27 5.26 -3.92
CA SER A 62 0.88 5.37 -4.83
C SER A 62 2.16 4.96 -4.12
N SER A 63 3.03 4.24 -4.83
CA SER A 63 4.37 3.95 -4.33
C SER A 63 5.25 5.21 -4.25
N ALA A 64 4.87 6.28 -4.95
CA ALA A 64 5.61 7.54 -4.93
C ALA A 64 5.36 8.37 -3.67
N GLN A 65 4.23 8.16 -2.99
CA GLN A 65 3.83 8.92 -1.81
C GLN A 65 3.32 7.97 -0.73
N THR A 66 4.21 7.61 0.19
CA THR A 66 3.87 6.77 1.33
C THR A 66 3.17 7.62 2.39
N PRO A 67 1.94 7.29 2.83
CA PRO A 67 1.23 8.07 3.84
C PRO A 67 1.95 8.02 5.20
N ALA A 68 1.99 9.16 5.89
CA ALA A 68 2.57 9.27 7.22
C ALA A 68 1.49 9.06 8.29
N PHE A 69 1.63 8.00 9.08
CA PHE A 69 0.74 7.72 10.21
C PHE A 69 1.26 8.41 11.47
N ARG A 70 0.45 9.30 12.05
CA ARG A 70 0.76 9.99 13.31
C ARG A 70 -0.14 9.50 14.44
N ARG A 71 0.45 9.41 15.63
CA ARG A 71 -0.28 9.07 16.85
C ARG A 71 -1.03 10.30 17.37
N ALA A 72 -2.35 10.16 17.55
CA ALA A 72 -3.17 11.22 18.14
C ALA A 72 -2.76 11.46 19.61
N PRO A 73 -2.83 12.71 20.09
CA PRO A 73 -2.66 12.98 21.51
C PRO A 73 -3.75 12.24 22.32
N PRO A 74 -3.43 11.77 23.53
CA PRO A 74 -4.40 11.09 24.38
C PRO A 74 -5.57 12.02 24.69
N TYR A 75 -6.80 11.52 24.54
CA TYR A 75 -8.00 12.29 24.86
C TYR A 75 -8.02 12.59 26.37
N SER A 76 -7.94 13.87 26.73
CA SER A 76 -7.99 14.30 28.14
C SER A 76 -9.31 13.92 28.82
N GLN A 77 -10.39 13.77 28.06
CA GLN A 77 -11.73 13.45 28.56
C GLN A 77 -12.02 11.94 28.63
N MET A 78 -11.15 11.09 28.06
CA MET A 78 -11.29 9.64 28.11
C MET A 78 -9.92 8.99 28.44
N PRO A 79 -9.56 8.91 29.72
CA PRO A 79 -8.28 8.35 30.18
C PRO A 79 -8.05 6.88 29.79
N ASN A 80 -9.13 6.15 29.48
CA ASN A 80 -9.10 4.74 29.11
C ASN A 80 -9.23 4.51 27.58
N ALA A 81 -9.25 5.57 26.77
CA ALA A 81 -9.28 5.41 25.32
C ALA A 81 -7.93 4.85 24.82
N GLY A 82 -7.99 3.84 23.96
CA GLY A 82 -6.80 3.26 23.32
C GLY A 82 -6.06 4.27 22.44
N THR A 83 -4.84 3.92 22.04
CA THR A 83 -4.05 4.76 21.13
C THR A 83 -4.71 4.82 19.75
N VAL A 84 -4.95 6.04 19.25
CA VAL A 84 -5.50 6.28 17.91
C VAL A 84 -4.38 6.78 16.98
N TYR A 85 -4.37 6.29 15.75
CA TYR A 85 -3.50 6.77 14.68
C TYR A 85 -4.35 7.45 13.61
N PHE A 86 -3.84 8.52 13.03
CA PHE A 86 -4.44 9.21 11.90
C PHE A 86 -3.41 9.41 10.80
N VAL A 87 -3.87 9.57 9.57
CA VAL A 87 -3.03 9.93 8.43
C VAL A 87 -2.93 11.45 8.40
N GLU A 88 -1.71 11.99 8.36
CA GLU A 88 -1.52 13.43 8.13
C GLU A 88 -1.70 13.73 6.64
N ASP A 89 -2.72 14.53 6.32
CA ASP A 89 -2.94 15.06 4.99
C ASP A 89 -2.23 16.43 4.89
N GLU A 90 -1.12 16.48 4.15
CA GLU A 90 -0.46 17.74 3.83
C GLU A 90 -1.23 18.44 2.70
N GLU A 91 -1.65 19.69 2.94
CA GLU A 91 -2.33 20.48 1.93
C GLU A 91 -1.33 20.89 0.84
N ILE A 92 -1.61 20.50 -0.40
CA ILE A 92 -0.74 20.77 -1.53
C ILE A 92 -1.14 22.10 -2.17
N ASP A 93 -0.22 23.07 -2.18
CA ASP A 93 -0.39 24.31 -2.94
C ASP A 93 -0.28 24.03 -4.44
N PHE A 94 -1.40 24.20 -5.16
CA PHE A 94 -1.48 23.99 -6.59
C PHE A 94 -0.54 24.92 -7.38
N ASP A 95 -0.30 26.15 -6.92
CA ASP A 95 0.59 27.09 -7.61
C ASP A 95 2.05 26.62 -7.56
N ARG A 96 2.44 25.95 -6.46
CA ARG A 96 3.74 25.31 -6.33
C ARG A 96 3.82 24.06 -7.20
N LEU A 97 2.82 23.19 -7.14
CA LEU A 97 2.79 21.94 -7.91
C LEU A 97 2.89 22.20 -9.42
N LEU A 98 2.18 23.21 -9.93
CA LEU A 98 2.21 23.59 -11.35
C LEU A 98 3.58 24.14 -11.79
N LYS A 99 4.34 24.75 -10.87
CA LYS A 99 5.68 25.29 -11.15
C LYS A 99 6.79 24.26 -10.98
N GLU A 100 6.54 23.17 -10.26
CA GLU A 100 7.51 22.12 -9.97
C GLU A 100 7.64 21.16 -11.16
N GLU A 101 8.18 21.67 -12.27
CA GLU A 101 8.42 20.86 -13.46
C GLU A 101 9.85 20.30 -13.44
N LYS A 102 10.05 19.16 -12.77
CA LYS A 102 11.25 18.35 -13.06
C LYS A 102 11.01 16.86 -12.91
N LEU A 103 10.37 16.28 -13.91
CA LEU A 103 10.47 14.85 -14.15
C LEU A 103 11.87 14.55 -14.72
N SER A 104 12.80 14.11 -13.88
CA SER A 104 14.07 13.58 -14.37
C SER A 104 13.84 12.21 -15.00
N MET A 105 14.09 12.06 -16.29
CA MET A 105 13.97 10.77 -16.95
C MET A 105 15.15 9.88 -16.54
N PRO A 106 14.91 8.68 -15.98
CA PRO A 106 15.99 7.74 -15.74
C PRO A 106 16.59 7.30 -17.09
N PRO A 107 17.93 7.07 -17.16
CA PRO A 107 18.55 6.57 -18.38
C PRO A 107 17.92 5.23 -18.77
N GLY A 108 17.83 4.98 -20.08
CA GLY A 108 17.31 3.73 -20.61
C GLY A 108 18.10 2.51 -20.11
N VAL A 109 17.46 1.34 -20.17
CA VAL A 109 18.05 0.06 -19.75
C VAL A 109 19.34 -0.22 -20.55
N ARG A 110 20.43 -0.52 -19.85
CA ARG A 110 21.72 -0.92 -20.44
C ARG A 110 22.20 -2.22 -19.81
N TRP A 111 22.84 -3.05 -20.61
CA TRP A 111 23.41 -4.33 -20.16
C TRP A 111 24.93 -4.22 -20.10
N THR A 112 25.53 -4.72 -19.02
CA THR A 112 26.98 -4.84 -18.87
C THR A 112 27.36 -6.27 -18.52
N ALA A 113 28.03 -6.95 -19.44
CA ALA A 113 28.53 -8.31 -19.22
C ALA A 113 29.89 -8.27 -18.54
N HIS A 114 30.09 -9.15 -17.55
CA HIS A 114 31.38 -9.41 -16.91
C HIS A 114 31.44 -10.88 -16.50
N TRP A 115 32.64 -11.42 -16.33
CA TRP A 115 32.80 -12.82 -15.94
C TRP A 115 32.51 -12.91 -14.44
N LEU A 116 31.50 -13.70 -14.07
CA LEU A 116 31.12 -13.92 -12.66
C LEU A 116 32.05 -14.92 -11.97
N ALA A 117 32.53 -15.91 -12.73
CA ALA A 117 33.48 -16.92 -12.28
C ALA A 117 34.25 -17.45 -13.50
N VAL A 118 35.58 -17.47 -13.41
CA VAL A 118 36.49 -17.97 -14.46
C VAL A 118 37.02 -19.37 -14.08
N VAL A 119 37.09 -19.64 -12.78
CA VAL A 119 37.36 -20.92 -12.11
C VAL A 119 36.44 -20.93 -10.87
N SER A 120 36.33 -22.02 -10.11
CA SER A 120 35.45 -22.15 -8.93
C SER A 120 35.63 -21.10 -7.81
N GLU A 121 36.51 -20.11 -8.00
CA GLU A 121 36.62 -18.94 -7.14
C GLU A 121 35.93 -17.73 -7.78
N GLN A 122 35.03 -17.13 -7.01
CA GLN A 122 34.24 -15.96 -7.39
C GLN A 122 35.17 -14.74 -7.48
N THR A 123 35.33 -14.17 -8.68
CA THR A 123 36.17 -13.00 -8.90
C THR A 123 35.52 -11.76 -8.26
N LEU A 124 36.11 -11.28 -7.17
CA LEU A 124 35.70 -10.09 -6.42
C LEU A 124 35.92 -8.81 -7.24
N HIS A 125 34.92 -8.42 -8.05
CA HIS A 125 34.85 -7.06 -8.59
C HIS A 125 34.12 -6.15 -7.59
N ARG A 126 34.87 -5.47 -6.73
CA ARG A 126 34.36 -4.36 -5.91
C ARG A 126 34.19 -3.15 -6.83
N ARG A 127 32.95 -2.67 -6.97
CA ARG A 127 32.66 -1.36 -7.58
C ARG A 127 33.16 -0.23 -6.69
#